data_AF-A0A8J2S7E2-F1
#
_entry.id   AF-A0A8J2S7E2-F1
#
_cell.length_a   1.000
_cell.length_b   1.000
_cell.length_c   1.000
_cell.angle_alpha   90.00
_cell.angle_beta   90.00
_cell.angle_gamma   90.00
#
_symmetry.space_group_name_H-M   'P 1'
#
loop_
_entity.id
_entity.type
_entity.pdbx_description
1 polymer ?
#
loop_
_entity_poly.entity_id
_entity_poly.type
_entity_poly.pdbx_seq_one_letter_code
_entity_poly.pdbx_strand_id
1 'polypeptide(L)'
;MDPRTKLYLEVGYASKNSLKFIDFSRIAQHLGPELARSLAGFHCFTGCDQIPSFAGKGKVTALKILKSSTSYQMAFASLGSVENVSEESVVQIEKFTCEMYGIKRNTDKTKMAQVNDARYQIFCKKYDTPQKKKQNIQVKGIDGSNLPPCKSALYQQIARANCLSSVWNNAHSFKSVMFDPKRNGWQVKKHESDEKYFTLNWFDGEMLPKKLDDILLETSNYKEEQEEDLGTDLT
;
A
#
# COMPACT_ATOMS: atom_id res chain seq x y z
N MET A 1 -17.08 12.38 23.74
CA MET A 1 -17.09 11.65 25.02
C MET A 1 -17.38 12.66 26.13
N ASP A 2 -18.22 12.30 27.09
CA ASP A 2 -18.33 13.06 28.34
C ASP A 2 -16.94 13.07 29.00
N PRO A 3 -16.33 14.23 29.32
CA PRO A 3 -15.03 14.31 29.96
C PRO A 3 -14.96 13.62 31.33
N ARG A 4 -16.12 13.25 31.92
CA ARG A 4 -16.22 12.52 33.19
C ARG A 4 -16.09 11.00 33.02
N THR A 5 -16.30 10.45 31.83
CA THR A 5 -16.23 9.00 31.60
C THR A 5 -14.81 8.59 31.23
N LYS A 6 -14.18 7.78 32.08
CA LYS A 6 -12.85 7.20 31.82
C LYS A 6 -12.97 5.72 31.43
N LEU A 7 -12.24 5.32 30.39
CA LEU A 7 -12.18 3.95 29.91
C LEU A 7 -10.82 3.34 30.26
N TYR A 8 -10.86 2.18 30.90
CA TYR A 8 -9.67 1.39 31.25
C TYR A 8 -9.75 0.01 30.60
N LEU A 9 -8.60 -0.50 30.16
CA LEU A 9 -8.44 -1.91 29.76
C LEU A 9 -7.72 -2.67 30.84
N GLU A 10 -8.40 -3.68 31.36
CA GLU A 10 -7.76 -4.67 32.21
C GLU A 10 -6.97 -5.65 31.33
N VAL A 11 -5.69 -5.85 31.66
CA VAL A 11 -4.82 -6.83 31.02
C VAL A 11 -4.04 -7.62 32.06
N GLY A 12 -3.57 -8.81 31.70
CA GLY A 12 -2.80 -9.68 32.58
C GLY A 12 -3.66 -10.74 33.26
N TYR A 13 -3.10 -11.41 34.26
CA TYR A 13 -3.78 -12.50 34.99
C TYR A 13 -3.65 -12.28 36.50
N ALA A 14 -4.78 -12.28 37.20
CA ALA A 14 -4.81 -12.17 38.66
C ALA A 14 -3.97 -13.29 39.32
N SER A 15 -4.04 -14.52 38.80
CA SER A 15 -3.29 -15.68 39.31
C SER A 15 -1.76 -15.54 39.22
N LYS A 16 -1.26 -14.63 38.37
CA LYS A 16 0.17 -14.36 38.19
C LYS A 16 0.61 -13.00 38.74
N ASN A 17 -0.26 -12.33 39.51
CA ASN A 17 -0.05 -10.96 40.01
C ASN A 17 0.45 -9.98 38.93
N SER A 18 -0.05 -10.13 37.70
CA SER A 18 0.38 -9.34 36.53
C SER A 18 -0.71 -8.41 35.99
N LEU A 19 -1.76 -8.23 36.77
CA LEU A 19 -2.94 -7.45 36.42
C LEU A 19 -2.57 -5.96 36.32
N LYS A 20 -2.92 -5.34 35.20
CA LYS A 20 -2.66 -3.93 34.91
C LYS A 20 -3.90 -3.30 34.29
N PHE A 21 -4.12 -2.04 34.64
CA PHE A 21 -5.15 -1.22 34.01
C PHE A 21 -4.49 -0.18 33.10
N ILE A 22 -4.80 -0.24 31.82
CA ILE A 22 -4.32 0.71 30.82
C ILE A 22 -5.40 1.78 30.65
N ASP A 23 -5.05 3.04 30.89
CA ASP A 23 -5.94 4.19 30.70
C ASP A 23 -6.10 4.52 29.21
N PHE A 24 -7.16 3.99 28.59
CA PHE A 24 -7.45 4.25 27.19
C PHE A 24 -7.84 5.70 26.93
N SER A 25 -8.50 6.35 27.88
CA SER A 25 -8.85 7.77 27.77
C SER A 25 -7.61 8.64 27.65
N ARG A 26 -6.57 8.38 28.46
CA ARG A 26 -5.28 9.07 28.39
C ARG A 26 -4.55 8.80 27.08
N ILE A 27 -4.59 7.55 26.58
CA ILE A 27 -4.01 7.21 25.27
C ILE A 27 -4.70 7.98 24.15
N ALA A 28 -6.04 7.98 24.11
CA ALA A 28 -6.80 8.69 23.09
C ALA A 28 -6.52 10.20 23.13
N GLN A 29 -6.46 10.81 24.32
CA GLN A 29 -6.08 12.21 24.49
C GLN A 29 -4.66 12.49 23.97
N HIS A 30 -3.70 11.62 24.25
CA HIS A 30 -2.32 11.77 23.79
C HIS A 30 -2.18 11.62 22.28
N LEU A 31 -2.93 10.71 21.67
CA LEU A 31 -2.92 10.51 20.22
C LEU A 31 -3.61 11.67 19.47
N GLY A 32 -4.61 12.29 20.08
CA GLY A 32 -5.46 13.27 19.43
C GLY A 32 -6.49 12.63 18.49
N PRO A 33 -7.53 13.39 18.09
CA PRO A 33 -8.69 12.84 17.38
C PRO A 33 -8.34 12.31 15.98
N GLU A 34 -7.51 13.03 15.23
CA GLU A 34 -7.17 12.67 13.84
C GLU A 34 -6.41 11.34 13.77
N LEU A 35 -5.28 11.26 14.50
CA LEU A 35 -4.48 10.05 14.53
C LEU A 35 -5.27 8.88 15.12
N ALA A 36 -5.99 9.07 16.23
CA ALA A 36 -6.80 8.00 16.82
C ALA A 36 -7.84 7.45 15.83
N ARG A 37 -8.53 8.32 15.09
CA ARG A 37 -9.52 7.91 14.09
C ARG A 37 -8.88 7.14 12.93
N SER A 38 -7.66 7.50 12.54
CA SER A 38 -6.93 6.85 11.45
C SER A 38 -6.46 5.43 11.76
N LEU A 39 -6.34 5.04 13.04
CA LEU A 39 -5.72 3.78 13.44
C LEU A 39 -6.46 2.53 12.95
N ALA A 40 -7.80 2.57 12.87
CA ALA A 40 -8.58 1.43 12.38
C ALA A 40 -8.27 1.14 10.90
N GLY A 41 -8.39 2.17 10.04
CA GLY A 41 -8.04 2.07 8.62
C GLY A 41 -6.58 1.70 8.40
N PHE A 42 -5.67 2.32 9.16
CA PHE A 42 -4.24 2.00 9.12
C PHE A 42 -3.94 0.55 9.51
N HIS A 43 -4.57 0.03 10.57
CA HIS A 43 -4.34 -1.33 11.03
C HIS A 43 -4.83 -2.34 9.99
N CYS A 44 -6.05 -2.15 9.46
CA CYS A 44 -6.60 -2.96 8.37
C CYS A 44 -5.65 -2.95 7.16
N PHE A 45 -5.25 -1.77 6.70
CA PHE A 45 -4.44 -1.59 5.48
C PHE A 45 -3.04 -2.19 5.59
N THR A 46 -2.37 -1.99 6.72
CA THR A 46 -1.00 -2.50 6.93
C THR A 46 -0.95 -3.99 7.30
N GLY A 47 -2.10 -4.66 7.30
CA GLY A 47 -2.27 -6.08 7.59
C GLY A 47 -2.87 -6.36 8.97
N CYS A 48 -3.82 -7.29 9.01
CA CYS A 48 -4.45 -7.82 10.23
C CYS A 48 -4.77 -9.30 9.98
N ASP A 49 -5.47 -9.97 10.89
CA ASP A 49 -5.74 -11.41 10.75
C ASP A 49 -6.49 -11.76 9.46
N GLN A 50 -7.28 -10.83 8.93
CA GLN A 50 -8.06 -11.00 7.70
C GLN A 50 -7.42 -10.36 6.46
N ILE A 51 -6.40 -9.50 6.59
CA ILE A 51 -5.83 -8.76 5.46
C ILE A 51 -4.32 -8.97 5.43
N PRO A 52 -3.73 -9.33 4.27
CA PRO A 52 -2.30 -9.59 4.17
C PRO A 52 -1.48 -8.34 4.52
N SER A 53 -0.33 -8.55 5.15
CA SER A 53 0.67 -7.52 5.37
C SER A 53 1.57 -7.32 4.15
N PHE A 54 2.15 -6.13 4.03
CA PHE A 54 3.21 -5.84 3.06
C PHE A 54 4.50 -6.57 3.43
N ALA A 55 5.07 -7.34 2.49
CA ALA A 55 6.27 -8.13 2.71
C ALA A 55 7.45 -7.27 3.18
N GLY A 56 8.09 -7.67 4.29
CA GLY A 56 9.24 -6.95 4.85
C GLY A 56 8.93 -5.55 5.39
N LYS A 57 7.65 -5.14 5.50
CA LYS A 57 7.26 -3.82 6.02
C LYS A 57 6.57 -3.94 7.39
N GLY A 58 7.26 -3.47 8.42
CA GLY A 58 6.74 -3.44 9.79
C GLY A 58 5.85 -2.24 10.09
N LYS A 59 4.90 -2.42 11.04
CA LYS A 59 3.96 -1.37 11.47
C LYS A 59 4.64 -0.18 12.15
N VAL A 60 5.79 -0.37 12.79
CA VAL A 60 6.51 0.70 13.50
C VAL A 60 6.92 1.82 12.53
N THR A 61 7.55 1.46 11.40
CA THR A 61 7.95 2.43 10.38
C THR A 61 6.73 3.06 9.70
N ALA A 62 5.73 2.25 9.36
CA ALA A 62 4.48 2.73 8.76
C ALA A 62 3.75 3.73 9.68
N LEU A 63 3.72 3.48 10.99
CA LEU A 63 3.10 4.37 11.98
C LEU A 63 3.87 5.70 12.12
N LYS A 64 5.21 5.69 12.01
CA LYS A 64 6.01 6.93 11.98
C LYS A 64 5.64 7.79 10.77
N ILE A 65 5.46 7.17 9.60
CA ILE A 65 5.01 7.87 8.39
C ILE A 65 3.61 8.45 8.61
N LEU A 66 2.67 7.67 9.14
CA LEU A 66 1.31 8.14 9.43
C LEU A 66 1.29 9.36 10.36
N LYS A 67 2.08 9.33 11.44
CA LYS A 67 2.21 10.43 12.39
C LYS A 67 2.77 11.71 11.77
N SER A 68 3.54 11.61 10.70
CA SER A 68 4.20 12.76 10.06
C SER A 68 3.30 13.57 9.13
N SER A 69 2.09 13.10 8.80
CA SER A 69 1.19 13.80 7.87
C SER A 69 -0.27 13.69 8.28
N THR A 70 -0.92 14.85 8.46
CA THR A 70 -2.37 14.95 8.66
C THR A 70 -3.14 14.43 7.43
N SER A 71 -2.62 14.62 6.20
CA SER A 71 -3.31 14.11 5.01
C SER A 71 -3.39 12.58 4.99
N TYR A 72 -2.37 11.89 5.50
CA TYR A 72 -2.40 10.44 5.66
C TYR A 72 -3.39 10.04 6.75
N GLN A 73 -3.40 10.75 7.87
CA GLN A 73 -4.34 10.49 8.96
C GLN A 73 -5.79 10.64 8.48
N MET A 74 -6.10 11.72 7.76
CA MET A 74 -7.43 11.94 7.17
C MET A 74 -7.83 10.84 6.17
N ALA A 75 -6.91 10.45 5.29
CA ALA A 75 -7.18 9.40 4.30
C ALA A 75 -7.42 8.03 4.96
N PHE A 76 -6.67 7.67 6.01
CA PHE A 76 -6.92 6.44 6.76
C PHE A 76 -8.15 6.52 7.66
N ALA A 77 -8.47 7.71 8.19
CA ALA A 77 -9.67 7.95 9.00
C ALA A 77 -10.96 7.87 8.19
N SER A 78 -10.90 8.14 6.87
CA SER A 78 -12.06 8.05 5.97
C SER A 78 -12.44 6.61 5.66
N LEU A 79 -11.51 5.65 5.74
CA LEU A 79 -11.77 4.24 5.46
C LEU A 79 -12.88 3.68 6.38
N GLY A 80 -13.83 2.99 5.76
CA GLY A 80 -15.00 2.41 6.41
C GLY A 80 -16.15 3.41 6.64
N SER A 81 -16.05 4.65 6.14
CA SER A 81 -17.12 5.65 6.28
C SER A 81 -18.14 5.58 5.14
N VAL A 82 -17.68 5.24 3.94
CA VAL A 82 -18.50 5.05 2.73
C VAL A 82 -17.96 3.88 1.91
N GLU A 83 -18.82 3.21 1.14
CA GLU A 83 -18.45 1.99 0.40
C GLU A 83 -17.37 2.26 -0.66
N ASN A 84 -17.46 3.37 -1.38
CA ASN A 84 -16.47 3.78 -2.37
C ASN A 84 -15.49 4.79 -1.77
N VAL A 85 -14.20 4.42 -1.73
CA VAL A 85 -13.13 5.31 -1.25
C VAL A 85 -12.93 6.46 -2.23
N SER A 86 -12.78 7.68 -1.72
CA SER A 86 -12.54 8.85 -2.58
C SER A 86 -11.18 8.77 -3.28
N GLU A 87 -11.10 9.29 -4.51
CA GLU A 87 -9.84 9.32 -5.27
C GLU A 87 -8.74 10.08 -4.52
N GLU A 88 -9.09 11.14 -3.80
CA GLU A 88 -8.15 11.86 -2.93
C GLU A 88 -7.55 10.95 -1.84
N SER A 89 -8.39 10.16 -1.15
CA SER A 89 -7.91 9.23 -0.12
C SER A 89 -7.02 8.14 -0.74
N VAL A 90 -7.39 7.63 -1.91
CA VAL A 90 -6.57 6.66 -2.67
C VAL A 90 -5.20 7.26 -2.98
N VAL A 91 -5.14 8.47 -3.51
CA VAL A 91 -3.88 9.15 -3.86
C VAL A 91 -3.00 9.35 -2.61
N GLN A 92 -3.59 9.74 -1.48
CA GLN A 92 -2.83 9.88 -0.23
C GLN A 92 -2.31 8.54 0.29
N ILE A 93 -3.12 7.46 0.24
CA ILE A 93 -2.71 6.12 0.65
C ILE A 93 -1.66 5.53 -0.31
N GLU A 94 -1.75 5.84 -1.61
CA GLU A 94 -0.74 5.47 -2.61
C GLU A 94 0.60 6.15 -2.30
N LYS A 95 0.58 7.45 -2.02
CA LYS A 95 1.77 8.20 -1.61
C LYS A 95 2.37 7.67 -0.32
N PHE A 96 1.53 7.40 0.69
CA PHE A 96 1.94 6.74 1.93
C PHE A 96 2.62 5.39 1.67
N THR A 97 2.05 4.59 0.76
CA THR A 97 2.63 3.30 0.35
C THR A 97 4.00 3.49 -0.29
N CYS A 98 4.18 4.47 -1.18
CA CYS A 98 5.49 4.77 -1.75
C CYS A 98 6.52 5.08 -0.65
N GLU A 99 6.15 5.88 0.35
CA GLU A 99 7.02 6.23 1.47
C GLU A 99 7.39 5.03 2.35
N MET A 100 6.49 4.06 2.53
CA MET A 100 6.81 2.79 3.21
C MET A 100 7.92 2.01 2.50
N TYR A 101 8.10 2.22 1.20
CA TYR A 101 9.16 1.63 0.39
C TYR A 101 10.35 2.58 0.16
N GLY A 102 10.37 3.73 0.85
CA GLY A 102 11.47 4.69 0.80
C GLY A 102 11.44 5.62 -0.42
N ILE A 103 10.35 5.64 -1.17
CA ILE A 103 10.18 6.50 -2.36
C ILE A 103 9.26 7.67 -2.00
N LYS A 104 9.82 8.88 -1.99
CA LYS A 104 9.07 10.11 -1.62
C LYS A 104 8.65 10.97 -2.81
N ARG A 105 9.23 10.74 -3.98
CA ARG A 105 9.07 11.56 -5.18
C ARG A 105 8.93 10.67 -6.41
N ASN A 106 8.20 11.17 -7.39
CA ASN A 106 8.12 10.56 -8.71
C ASN A 106 9.39 10.87 -9.52
N THR A 107 9.72 10.02 -10.50
CA THR A 107 10.78 10.31 -11.48
C THR A 107 10.47 11.58 -12.28
N ASP A 108 9.21 11.79 -12.64
CA ASP A 108 8.68 13.03 -13.18
C ASP A 108 8.34 13.99 -12.03
N LYS A 109 9.15 15.02 -11.85
CA LYS A 109 9.02 15.99 -10.74
C LYS A 109 7.68 16.75 -10.73
N THR A 110 6.94 16.74 -11.84
CA THR A 110 5.61 17.36 -11.93
C THR A 110 4.50 16.49 -11.36
N LYS A 111 4.78 15.21 -11.12
CA LYS A 111 3.81 14.21 -10.66
C LYS A 111 4.02 13.84 -9.19
N MET A 112 2.93 13.43 -8.56
CA MET A 112 2.98 12.83 -7.22
C MET A 112 3.62 11.44 -7.26
N ALA A 113 4.19 11.00 -6.14
CA ALA A 113 4.71 9.64 -6.01
C ALA A 113 3.59 8.61 -6.23
N GLN A 114 3.85 7.63 -7.09
CA GLN A 114 2.91 6.57 -7.48
C GLN A 114 3.60 5.21 -7.37
N VAL A 115 2.85 4.16 -7.02
CA VAL A 115 3.48 2.86 -6.71
C VAL A 115 4.12 2.22 -7.93
N ASN A 116 3.56 2.42 -9.13
CA ASN A 116 4.16 1.88 -10.35
C ASN A 116 5.51 2.55 -10.68
N ASP A 117 5.60 3.86 -10.50
CA ASP A 117 6.86 4.60 -10.63
C ASP A 117 7.86 4.20 -9.53
N ALA A 118 7.39 4.04 -8.28
CA ALA A 118 8.21 3.53 -7.17
C ALA A 118 8.76 2.12 -7.45
N ARG A 119 7.95 1.23 -8.04
CA ARG A 119 8.39 -0.11 -8.48
C ARG A 119 9.51 0.01 -9.50
N TYR A 120 9.35 0.87 -10.51
CA TYR A 120 10.36 1.12 -11.53
C TYR A 120 11.67 1.66 -10.92
N GLN A 121 11.59 2.68 -10.07
CA GLN A 121 12.75 3.24 -9.38
C GLN A 121 13.51 2.19 -8.56
N ILE A 122 12.81 1.36 -7.78
CA ILE A 122 13.44 0.31 -6.95
C ILE A 122 14.05 -0.78 -7.84
N PHE A 123 13.37 -1.14 -8.93
CA PHE A 123 13.89 -2.10 -9.89
C PHE A 123 15.19 -1.60 -10.53
N CYS A 124 15.20 -0.39 -11.10
CA CYS A 124 16.39 0.19 -11.69
C CYS A 124 17.52 0.32 -10.66
N LYS A 125 17.22 0.81 -9.46
CA LYS A 125 18.24 0.93 -8.41
C LYS A 125 18.91 -0.40 -8.05
N LYS A 126 18.17 -1.52 -8.12
CA LYS A 126 18.65 -2.84 -7.71
C LYS A 126 19.27 -3.64 -8.86
N TYR A 127 18.78 -3.47 -10.09
CA TYR A 127 19.09 -4.34 -11.22
C TYR A 127 19.63 -3.59 -12.46
N ASP A 128 19.60 -2.26 -12.49
CA ASP A 128 20.19 -1.53 -13.61
C ASP A 128 21.71 -1.72 -13.63
N THR A 129 22.23 -1.95 -14.83
CA THR A 129 23.67 -2.17 -15.05
C THR A 129 24.21 -1.08 -15.98
N PRO A 130 25.42 -0.54 -15.68
CA PRO A 130 26.07 0.42 -16.57
C PRO A 130 26.17 -0.15 -17.99
N GLN A 131 25.89 0.68 -19.00
CA GLN A 131 25.80 0.29 -20.42
C GLN A 131 26.97 -0.59 -20.91
N LYS A 132 28.18 -0.40 -20.38
CA LYS A 132 29.39 -1.18 -20.72
C LYS A 132 29.35 -2.67 -20.31
N LYS A 133 28.37 -3.13 -19.52
CA LYS A 133 28.25 -4.52 -19.03
C LYS A 133 26.99 -5.25 -19.52
N LYS A 134 26.19 -4.64 -20.41
CA LYS A 134 24.86 -5.14 -20.81
C LYS A 134 24.87 -6.43 -21.62
N GLN A 135 25.99 -6.81 -22.23
CA GLN A 135 26.05 -8.01 -23.09
C GLN A 135 26.04 -9.33 -22.30
N ASN A 136 26.29 -9.33 -20.98
CA ASN A 136 26.34 -10.55 -20.15
C ASN A 136 25.72 -10.32 -18.75
N ILE A 137 24.48 -9.82 -18.69
CA ILE A 137 23.79 -9.67 -17.40
C ILE A 137 23.27 -11.03 -16.93
N GLN A 138 23.99 -11.72 -16.04
CA GLN A 138 23.43 -12.82 -15.27
C GLN A 138 22.57 -12.27 -14.12
N VAL A 139 21.28 -12.02 -14.38
CA VAL A 139 20.32 -11.83 -13.28
C VAL A 139 20.09 -13.19 -12.63
N LYS A 140 20.71 -13.44 -11.48
CA LYS A 140 20.56 -14.70 -10.71
C LYS A 140 19.16 -14.90 -10.11
N GLY A 141 18.30 -13.89 -10.20
CA GLY A 141 16.90 -13.92 -9.76
C GLY A 141 16.38 -12.52 -9.48
N ILE A 142 15.06 -12.34 -9.63
CA ILE A 142 14.36 -11.10 -9.25
C ILE A 142 13.57 -11.40 -7.97
N ASP A 143 14.01 -10.81 -6.87
CA ASP A 143 13.22 -10.80 -5.64
C ASP A 143 12.23 -9.63 -5.65
N GLY A 144 10.96 -9.95 -5.90
CA GLY A 144 9.86 -9.00 -5.95
C GLY A 144 9.30 -8.59 -4.59
N SER A 145 9.70 -9.24 -3.48
CA SER A 145 9.17 -8.94 -2.14
C SER A 145 9.54 -7.53 -1.65
N ASN A 146 10.61 -6.97 -2.21
CA ASN A 146 11.08 -5.62 -1.93
C ASN A 146 10.35 -4.52 -2.72
N LEU A 147 9.51 -4.89 -3.70
CA LEU A 147 8.77 -3.94 -4.52
C LEU A 147 7.41 -3.60 -3.88
N PRO A 148 6.95 -2.34 -3.95
CA PRO A 148 5.58 -2.01 -3.57
C PRO A 148 4.58 -2.76 -4.47
N PRO A 149 3.32 -2.98 -4.04
CA PRO A 149 2.31 -3.54 -4.93
C PRO A 149 2.17 -2.70 -6.21
N CYS A 150 1.71 -3.30 -7.30
CA CYS A 150 1.26 -2.50 -8.45
C CYS A 150 -0.02 -1.74 -8.08
N LYS A 151 -0.37 -0.72 -8.89
CA LYS A 151 -1.54 0.14 -8.62
C LYS A 151 -2.83 -0.67 -8.43
N SER A 152 -3.12 -1.64 -9.28
CA SER A 152 -4.33 -2.48 -9.16
C SER A 152 -4.33 -3.34 -7.89
N ALA A 153 -3.20 -3.96 -7.52
CA ALA A 153 -3.11 -4.71 -6.26
C ALA A 153 -3.23 -3.81 -5.02
N LEU A 154 -2.71 -2.58 -5.10
CA LEU A 154 -2.88 -1.57 -4.05
C LEU A 154 -4.36 -1.20 -3.89
N TYR A 155 -5.09 -0.97 -4.98
CA TYR A 155 -6.53 -0.69 -4.90
C TYR A 155 -7.29 -1.82 -4.18
N GLN A 156 -6.98 -3.08 -4.49
CA GLN A 156 -7.60 -4.21 -3.80
C GLN A 156 -7.29 -4.21 -2.29
N GLN A 157 -6.06 -3.84 -1.91
CA GLN A 157 -5.68 -3.69 -0.50
C GLN A 157 -6.46 -2.57 0.19
N ILE A 158 -6.61 -1.41 -0.46
CA ILE A 158 -7.39 -0.28 0.04
C ILE A 158 -8.85 -0.67 0.20
N ALA A 159 -9.43 -1.35 -0.80
CA ALA A 159 -10.82 -1.78 -0.79
C ALA A 159 -11.10 -2.78 0.36
N ARG A 160 -10.22 -3.76 0.56
CA ARG A 160 -10.31 -4.68 1.72
C ARG A 160 -10.24 -3.93 3.03
N ALA A 161 -9.30 -2.98 3.15
CA ALA A 161 -9.15 -2.18 4.36
C ALA A 161 -10.39 -1.33 4.62
N ASN A 162 -11.00 -0.75 3.58
CA ASN A 162 -12.25 0.00 3.67
C ASN A 162 -13.40 -0.87 4.20
N CYS A 163 -13.55 -2.06 3.62
CA CYS A 163 -14.58 -3.02 4.00
C CYS A 163 -14.45 -3.49 5.45
N LEU A 164 -13.25 -3.87 5.90
CA LEU A 164 -13.07 -4.23 7.31
C LEU A 164 -13.25 -3.05 8.26
N SER A 165 -12.77 -1.87 7.87
CA SER A 165 -12.92 -0.65 8.68
C SER A 165 -14.38 -0.26 8.85
N SER A 166 -15.27 -0.60 7.90
CA SER A 166 -16.72 -0.36 8.04
C SER A 166 -17.31 -1.07 9.25
N VAL A 167 -16.77 -2.25 9.60
CA VAL A 167 -17.16 -2.99 10.79
C VAL A 167 -16.55 -2.37 12.04
N TRP A 168 -15.24 -2.14 12.01
CA TRP A 168 -14.50 -1.68 13.21
C TRP A 168 -14.90 -0.27 13.64
N ASN A 169 -15.21 0.61 12.69
CA ASN A 169 -15.76 1.94 12.97
C ASN A 169 -17.10 1.87 13.72
N ASN A 170 -17.85 0.80 13.52
CA ASN A 170 -19.17 0.56 14.10
C ASN A 170 -19.15 -0.56 15.16
N ALA A 171 -17.97 -0.94 15.68
CA ALA A 171 -17.85 -2.02 16.67
C ALA A 171 -18.60 -1.74 18.00
N HIS A 172 -18.95 -0.48 18.26
CA HIS A 172 -19.79 -0.08 19.38
C HIS A 172 -21.29 -0.35 19.15
N SER A 173 -21.69 -0.64 17.91
CA SER A 173 -23.06 -0.91 17.50
C SER A 173 -23.28 -2.40 17.29
N PHE A 174 -24.38 -2.93 17.84
CA PHE A 174 -24.79 -4.31 17.62
C PHE A 174 -25.20 -4.61 16.16
N LYS A 175 -25.59 -3.56 15.40
CA LYS A 175 -25.98 -3.65 14.00
C LYS A 175 -24.87 -3.14 13.08
N SER A 176 -23.65 -3.60 13.29
CA SER A 176 -22.55 -3.27 12.38
C SER A 176 -22.78 -3.94 11.02
N VAL A 177 -22.78 -3.15 9.95
CA VAL A 177 -22.91 -3.65 8.57
C VAL A 177 -21.55 -3.57 7.89
N MET A 178 -21.08 -4.70 7.39
CA MET A 178 -19.88 -4.80 6.55
C MET A 178 -20.26 -4.46 5.11
N PHE A 179 -19.45 -3.63 4.43
CA PHE A 179 -19.58 -3.45 2.98
C PHE A 179 -19.43 -4.79 2.24
N ASP A 180 -20.06 -4.96 1.07
CA ASP A 180 -20.05 -6.25 0.37
C ASP A 180 -18.60 -6.66 0.05
N PRO A 181 -18.09 -7.77 0.61
CA PRO A 181 -16.72 -8.21 0.38
C PRO A 181 -16.39 -8.43 -1.10
N LYS A 182 -17.37 -8.88 -1.91
CA LYS A 182 -17.17 -9.14 -3.35
C LYS A 182 -16.83 -7.88 -4.14
N ARG A 183 -17.27 -6.72 -3.66
CA ARG A 183 -16.96 -5.40 -4.25
C ARG A 183 -15.74 -4.76 -3.61
N ASN A 184 -15.14 -5.41 -2.61
CA ASN A 184 -14.07 -4.86 -1.78
C ASN A 184 -12.87 -5.80 -1.66
N GLY A 185 -12.44 -6.37 -2.78
CA GLY A 185 -11.20 -7.15 -2.87
C GLY A 185 -11.24 -8.56 -2.29
N TRP A 186 -12.43 -9.14 -2.22
CA TRP A 186 -12.66 -10.56 -1.97
C TRP A 186 -13.41 -11.21 -3.14
N GLN A 187 -13.24 -12.52 -3.27
CA GLN A 187 -13.98 -13.35 -4.20
C GLN A 187 -14.47 -14.60 -3.48
N VAL A 188 -15.63 -15.12 -3.88
CA VAL A 188 -16.21 -16.33 -3.30
C VAL A 188 -15.70 -17.53 -4.07
N LYS A 189 -15.11 -18.49 -3.36
CA LYS A 189 -14.79 -19.82 -3.88
C LYS A 189 -15.69 -20.86 -3.24
N LYS A 190 -15.80 -22.01 -3.92
CA LYS A 190 -16.50 -23.19 -3.40
C LYS A 190 -15.46 -24.24 -3.03
N HIS A 191 -15.67 -24.88 -1.89
CA HIS A 191 -14.98 -26.10 -1.52
C HIS A 191 -15.62 -27.30 -2.25
N GLU A 192 -14.93 -28.44 -2.27
CA GLU A 192 -15.43 -29.70 -2.82
C GLU A 192 -16.72 -30.18 -2.10
N SER A 193 -16.92 -29.75 -0.86
CA SER A 193 -18.13 -29.99 -0.05
C SER A 193 -19.29 -29.02 -0.35
N ASP A 194 -19.24 -28.25 -1.43
CA ASP A 194 -20.17 -27.17 -1.80
C ASP A 194 -20.24 -25.97 -0.82
N GLU A 195 -19.43 -25.96 0.23
CA GLU A 195 -19.31 -24.83 1.14
C GLU A 195 -18.62 -23.64 0.48
N LYS A 196 -19.19 -22.44 0.65
CA LYS A 196 -18.65 -21.19 0.11
C LYS A 196 -17.74 -20.52 1.12
N TYR A 197 -16.57 -20.08 0.66
CA TYR A 197 -15.63 -19.31 1.48
C TYR A 197 -15.08 -18.13 0.69
N PHE A 198 -14.63 -17.11 1.42
CA PHE A 198 -13.97 -15.95 0.83
C PHE A 198 -12.47 -16.21 0.67
N THR A 199 -11.93 -15.80 -0.47
CA THR A 199 -10.49 -15.65 -0.68
C THR A 199 -10.20 -14.27 -1.21
N LEU A 200 -8.97 -13.81 -1.06
CA LEU A 200 -8.53 -12.51 -1.54
C LEU A 200 -8.65 -12.43 -3.07
N ASN A 201 -9.20 -11.33 -3.56
CA ASN A 201 -8.98 -10.88 -4.94
C ASN A 201 -7.72 -10.00 -4.94
N TRP A 202 -6.62 -10.52 -5.48
CA TRP A 202 -5.32 -9.85 -5.37
C TRP A 202 -5.15 -8.70 -6.34
N PHE A 203 -5.77 -8.78 -7.52
CA PHE A 203 -5.48 -7.90 -8.65
C PHE A 203 -6.59 -8.04 -9.69
N ASP A 204 -7.01 -6.92 -10.25
CA ASP A 204 -7.87 -6.88 -11.45
C ASP A 204 -7.02 -6.56 -12.69
N GLY A 205 -7.33 -7.22 -13.79
CA GLY A 205 -6.68 -7.04 -15.10
C GLY A 205 -5.80 -8.21 -15.50
N GLU A 206 -4.95 -7.99 -16.50
CA GLU A 206 -4.05 -9.01 -17.04
C GLU A 206 -2.70 -8.97 -16.33
N MET A 207 -2.27 -10.13 -15.83
CA MET A 207 -1.01 -10.24 -15.10
C MET A 207 0.20 -10.26 -16.03
N LEU A 208 -0.01 -10.68 -17.29
CA LEU A 208 1.01 -10.78 -18.33
C LEU A 208 0.53 -10.03 -19.57
N PRO A 209 1.43 -9.38 -20.31
CA PRO A 209 1.15 -8.88 -21.64
C PRO A 209 0.63 -10.00 -22.53
N LYS A 210 -0.36 -9.71 -23.37
CA LYS A 210 -0.95 -10.72 -24.27
C LYS A 210 -0.02 -11.10 -25.41
N LYS A 211 0.78 -10.14 -25.89
CA LYS A 211 1.69 -10.31 -27.01
C LYS A 211 3.10 -9.88 -26.65
N LEU A 212 4.08 -10.49 -27.30
CA LEU A 212 5.49 -10.10 -27.15
C LEU A 212 5.73 -8.68 -27.66
N ASP A 213 5.01 -8.26 -28.70
CA ASP A 213 5.08 -6.91 -29.27
C ASP A 213 4.68 -5.83 -28.24
N ASP A 214 3.80 -6.17 -27.27
CA ASP A 214 3.40 -5.27 -26.19
C ASP A 214 4.57 -4.97 -25.20
N ILE A 215 5.66 -5.75 -25.28
CA ILE A 215 6.86 -5.65 -24.41
C ILE A 215 8.02 -4.95 -25.14
N LEU A 216 8.04 -5.01 -26.47
CA LEU A 216 9.07 -4.39 -27.29
C LEU A 216 8.87 -2.86 -27.27
N LEU A 217 9.66 -2.17 -26.46
CA LEU A 217 9.79 -0.72 -26.58
C LEU A 217 10.33 -0.41 -27.97
N GLU A 218 9.63 0.40 -28.75
CA GLU A 218 10.17 0.97 -29.98
C GLU A 218 11.49 1.67 -29.63
N THR A 219 12.61 1.09 -30.05
CA THR A 219 13.92 1.73 -30.06
C THR A 219 13.88 2.85 -31.09
N SER A 220 13.20 3.95 -30.79
CA SER A 220 13.22 5.16 -31.61
C SER A 220 14.16 6.20 -30.99
N ASN A 221 15.16 6.57 -31.80
CA ASN A 221 16.05 7.74 -31.68
C ASN A 221 17.24 7.69 -30.69
N TYR A 222 18.09 6.66 -30.79
CA TYR A 222 19.53 6.96 -30.75
C TYR A 222 19.93 7.45 -32.14
N LYS A 223 19.92 8.77 -32.36
CA LYS A 223 20.62 9.35 -33.50
C LYS A 223 22.11 9.09 -33.26
N GLU A 224 22.67 8.16 -34.01
CA GLU A 224 24.10 8.17 -34.29
C GLU A 224 24.37 9.46 -35.07
N GLU A 225 24.88 10.48 -34.40
CA GLU A 225 25.57 11.57 -35.09
C GLU A 225 26.82 10.95 -35.72
N GLN A 226 26.73 10.62 -37.00
CA GLN A 226 27.91 10.40 -37.83
C GLN A 226 28.57 11.78 -37.98
N GLU A 227 29.76 11.93 -37.41
CA GLU A 227 30.68 13.00 -37.79
C GLU A 227 31.04 12.79 -39.28
N GLU A 228 30.42 13.59 -40.15
CA GLU A 228 30.94 13.82 -41.49
C GLU A 228 32.22 14.64 -41.35
N ASP A 229 33.36 13.96 -41.42
CA ASP A 229 34.66 14.59 -41.68
C ASP A 229 34.65 15.09 -43.14
N LEU A 230 34.18 16.31 -43.33
CA LEU A 230 34.40 17.10 -44.54
C LEU A 230 35.88 17.46 -44.61
N GLY A 231 36.68 16.51 -45.12
CA GLY A 231 38.02 16.77 -45.61
C GLY A 231 37.95 17.79 -46.75
N THR A 232 38.21 19.04 -46.42
CA THR A 232 38.48 20.11 -47.39
C THR A 232 39.79 19.82 -48.09
N ASP A 233 39.70 19.45 -49.37
CA ASP A 233 40.74 19.71 -50.35
C ASP A 233 41.00 21.23 -50.39
N LEU A 234 42.27 21.65 -50.32
CA LEU A 234 42.79 22.84 -50.98
C LEU A 234 44.33 22.85 -50.92
N THR A 235 44.92 22.57 -52.09
CA THR A 235 46.26 22.94 -52.62
C THR A 235 47.52 22.41 -51.95
#